data_AF-A0A9D9D5C5-F1
#
_entry.id   AF-A0A9D9D5C5-F1
#
_cell.length_a   1.000
_cell.length_b   1.000
_cell.length_c   1.000
_cell.angle_alpha   90.00
_cell.angle_beta   90.00
_cell.angle_gamma   90.00
#
_symmetry.space_group_name_H-M   'P 1'
#
loop_
_entity.id
_entity.type
_entity.pdbx_description
1 polymer ?
#
loop_
_entity_poly.entity_id
_entity_poly.type
_entity_poly.pdbx_seq_one_letter_code
_entity_poly.pdbx_strand_id
1 'polypeptide(L)' 'MTLLILIGNETLIDFNGNKAKNYLIELAPIQGIYYIPRLNSGITFGIGIYDRLLTSEVYKNDFGIKAEIGVKS' A
#
# COMPACT_ATOMS: atom_id res chain seq x y z
N MET A 1 6.10 12.66 -2.75
CA MET A 1 4.81 12.16 -2.25
C MET A 1 4.18 11.34 -3.36
N THR A 2 3.89 10.07 -3.09
CA THR A 2 3.31 9.13 -4.07
C THR A 2 1.94 8.71 -3.56
N LEU A 3 0.95 8.59 -4.44
CA LEU A 3 -0.37 8.05 -4.10
C LEU A 3 -0.52 6.68 -4.74
N LEU A 4 -0.72 5.65 -3.92
CA LEU A 4 -1.14 4.33 -4.40
C LEU A 4 -2.66 4.23 -4.33
N ILE A 5 -3.27 3.72 -5.39
CA ILE A 5 -4.70 3.39 -5.43
C ILE A 5 -4.80 1.91 -5.75
N LEU A 6 -5.36 1.12 -4.83
CA LEU A 6 -5.65 -0.30 -5.06
C LEU A 6 -7.16 -0.47 -5.20
N ILE A 7 -7.57 -1.27 -6.19
CA ILE A 7 -8.97 -1.64 -6.40
C ILE A 7 -9.05 -3.16 -6.34
N GLY A 8 -9.86 -3.67 -5.43
CA GLY A 8 -10.04 -5.10 -5.19
C GLY A 8 -11.46 -5.44 -4.78
N ASN A 9 -11.68 -6.73 -4.52
CA ASN A 9 -12.93 -7.22 -3.96
C ASN A 9 -12.61 -8.06 -2.72
N GLU A 10 -13.35 -7.85 -1.63
CA GLU A 10 -13.35 -8.74 -0.48
C GLU A 10 -14.60 -9.62 -0.49
N THR A 11 -14.47 -10.84 0.01
CA THR A 11 -15.60 -11.70 0.33
C THR A 11 -15.53 -12.04 1.80
N LEU A 12 -16.48 -11.55 2.57
CA LEU A 12 -16.60 -11.81 4.01
C LEU A 12 -17.64 -12.90 4.24
N ILE A 13 -17.43 -13.69 5.29
CA ILE A 13 -18.39 -14.70 5.75
C ILE A 13 -18.83 -14.28 7.16
N ASP A 14 -20.14 -14.12 7.37
CA ASP A 14 -20.68 -13.83 8.69
C ASP A 14 -20.71 -15.08 9.60
N PHE A 15 -21.01 -14.90 10.88
CA PHE A 15 -21.13 -16.02 11.84
C PHE A 15 -22.27 -17.01 11.52
N ASN A 16 -23.18 -16.63 10.61
CA ASN A 16 -24.28 -17.45 10.14
C ASN A 16 -23.97 -18.16 8.80
N GLY A 17 -22.76 -17.99 8.25
CA GLY A 17 -22.31 -18.62 7.01
C GLY A 17 -22.70 -17.88 5.72
N ASN A 18 -23.30 -16.69 5.80
CA ASN A 18 -23.64 -15.89 4.62
C ASN A 18 -22.40 -15.18 4.06
N LYS A 19 -22.32 -15.10 2.74
CA LYS A 19 -21.23 -14.44 2.01
C LYS A 19 -21.64 -13.03 1.60
N ALA A 20 -20.90 -12.02 2.06
CA ALA A 20 -21.00 -10.65 1.56
C ALA A 20 -19.81 -10.35 0.64
N LYS A 21 -20.07 -9.74 -0.53
CA LYS A 21 -19.02 -9.22 -1.41
C LYS A 21 -18.98 -7.71 -1.28
N ASN A 22 -17.85 -7.15 -0.85
CA ASN A 22 -17.65 -5.72 -0.80
C ASN A 22 -16.54 -5.31 -1.78
N TYR A 23 -16.69 -4.12 -2.34
CA TYR A 23 -15.65 -3.49 -3.14
C TYR A 23 -14.61 -2.90 -2.19
N LEU A 24 -13.33 -3.17 -2.46
CA LEU A 24 -12.22 -2.57 -1.74
C LEU A 24 -11.59 -1.48 -2.59
N ILE A 25 -11.62 -0.26 -2.07
CA ILE A 25 -10.82 0.86 -2.56
C ILE A 25 -9.84 1.21 -1.46
N GLU A 26 -8.55 1.15 -1.78
CA GLU A 26 -7.46 1.49 -0.88
C GLU A 26 -6.76 2.75 -1.39
N LEU A 27 -6.64 3.76 -0.54
CA LEU A 27 -5.88 4.98 -0.82
C LEU A 27 -4.69 5.04 0.14
N ALA A 28 -3.49 4.95 -0.41
CA ALA A 28 -2.25 4.97 0.36
C ALA A 28 -1.32 6.12 -0.08
N PRO A 29 -1.47 7.34 0.48
CA PRO A 29 -0.42 8.35 0.40
C PRO A 29 0.86 7.84 1.08
N ILE A 30 1.95 7.80 0.32
CA ILE A 30 3.28 7.42 0.79
C ILE A 30 4.16 8.67 0.79
N GLN A 31 4.77 8.95 1.93
CA GLN A 31 5.78 10.00 2.10
C GLN A 31 7.08 9.38 2.60
N GLY A 32 8.16 9.59 1.86
CA GLY A 32 9.44 8.97 2.15
C GLY A 32 10.60 9.62 1.41
N ILE A 33 11.79 9.17 1.76
CA ILE A 33 13.06 9.62 1.22
C ILE A 33 13.65 8.48 0.39
N TYR A 34 14.16 8.81 -0.78
CA TYR A 34 14.85 7.88 -1.67
C TYR A 34 16.29 8.32 -1.89
N TYR A 35 17.21 7.38 -1.72
CA TYR A 35 18.58 7.50 -2.19
C TYR A 35 18.68 6.84 -3.57
N ILE A 36 18.89 7.66 -4.60
CA ILE A 36 19.03 7.20 -5.99
C ILE A 36 20.42 7.60 -6.48
N PRO A 37 21.28 6.63 -6.85
CA PRO A 37 22.62 6.94 -7.33
C PRO A 37 22.57 7.63 -8.69
N ARG A 38 23.45 8.61 -8.90
CA ARG A 38 23.55 9.37 -10.16
C ARG A 38 24.13 8.53 -11.31
N LEU A 39 25.00 7.57 -10.99
CA LEU A 39 25.66 6.64 -11.93
C LEU A 39 24.64 5.87 -12.79
N ASN A 40 25.04 5.42 -13.97
CA ASN A 40 24.16 4.64 -14.87
C ASN A 40 23.68 3.34 -14.20
N SER A 41 24.54 2.71 -13.41
CA SER A 41 24.17 1.56 -12.60
C SER A 41 24.36 1.85 -11.11
N GLY A 42 23.48 1.33 -10.26
CA GLY A 42 23.63 1.43 -8.82
C GLY A 42 22.40 0.96 -8.04
N ILE A 43 22.58 0.83 -6.73
CA ILE A 43 21.51 0.40 -5.83
C ILE A 43 20.74 1.62 -5.32
N THR A 44 19.42 1.56 -5.43
CA THR A 44 18.48 2.54 -4.89
C THR A 44 17.90 2.02 -3.59
N PHE A 45 17.80 2.89 -2.59
CA PHE A 45 17.14 2.59 -1.32
C PHE A 45 16.06 3.63 -1.05
N GLY A 46 14.94 3.20 -0.49
CA GLY A 46 13.86 4.08 -0.08
C GLY A 46 13.34 3.69 1.30
N ILE A 47 12.99 4.69 2.11
CA ILE A 47 12.23 4.49 3.33
C ILE A 47 11.14 5.54 3.42
N GLY A 48 9.95 5.14 3.84
CA GLY A 48 8.83 6.06 3.99
C GLY A 48 7.78 5.54 4.97
N ILE A 49 6.81 6.39 5.24
CA ILE A 49 5.60 6.06 5.98
C ILE A 49 4.40 6.17 5.05
N TYR A 50 3.36 5.42 5.35
CA TYR A 50 2.10 5.47 4.63
C TYR A 50 0.93 5.40 5.60
N ASP A 51 -0.15 6.05 5.21
CA ASP A 51 -1.47 5.91 5.82
C ASP A 51 -2.38 5.30 4.75
N ARG A 52 -3.11 4.24 5.07
CA ARG A 52 -3.97 3.48 4.17
C ARG A 52 -5.41 3.62 4.63
N LEU A 53 -6.20 4.33 3.84
CA LEU A 53 -7.64 4.39 4.00
C LEU A 53 -8.27 3.27 3.17
N LEU A 54 -9.01 2.38 3.84
CA LEU A 54 -9.68 1.23 3.23
C LEU A 54 -11.19 1.38 3.41
N THR A 55 -11.95 1.04 2.37
CA THR A 55 -13.42 0.99 2.46
C THR A 55 -13.96 -0.34 3.01
N SER A 56 -13.09 -1.25 3.48
CA SER A 56 -13.48 -2.55 4.05
C SER A 56 -14.40 -2.39 5.25
N GLU A 57 -15.32 -3.33 5.43
CA GLU A 57 -16.21 -3.36 6.59
C GLU A 57 -15.43 -3.66 7.89
N VAL A 58 -14.31 -4.40 7.79
CA VAL A 58 -13.53 -4.91 8.92
C VAL A 58 -12.26 -4.10 9.16
N TYR A 59 -11.57 -3.66 8.09
CA TYR A 59 -10.33 -2.89 8.18
C TYR A 59 -10.51 -1.50 7.59
N LYS A 60 -10.67 -0.47 8.43
CA LYS A 60 -10.96 0.90 7.97
C LYS A 60 -9.72 1.76 7.72
N ASN A 61 -8.67 1.56 8.51
CA ASN A 61 -7.43 2.32 8.40
C ASN A 61 -6.22 1.49 8.80
N ASP A 62 -5.08 1.72 8.15
CA ASP A 62 -3.80 1.08 8.46
C ASP A 62 -2.66 2.09 8.29
N PHE A 63 -1.73 2.15 9.25
CA PHE A 63 -0.55 3.02 9.17
C PHE A 63 0.70 2.18 9.27
N GLY A 64 1.69 2.45 8.43
CA GLY A 64 2.88 1.63 8.40
C GLY A 64 4.12 2.30 7.81
N ILE A 65 5.22 1.55 7.89
CA ILE A 65 6.52 1.91 7.32
C ILE A 65 6.72 1.10 6.05
N LYS A 66 7.29 1.72 5.02
CA LYS A 66 7.67 1.10 3.75
C LYS A 66 9.18 1.20 3.59
N ALA A 67 9.83 0.06 3.37
CA ALA A 67 11.23 -0.01 2.96
C ALA A 67 11.29 -0.53 1.52
N GLU A 68 12.13 0.10 0.69
CA GLU A 68 12.26 -0.21 -0.73
C GLU A 68 13.74 -0.37 -1.08
N ILE A 69 14.04 -1.39 -1.88
CA ILE A 69 15.35 -1.61 -2.48
C ILE A 69 15.14 -1.84 -3.98
N GLY A 70 15.98 -1.22 -4.79
CA GLY A 70 15.91 -1.34 -6.25
C GLY A 70 17.29 -1.30 -6.88
N VAL A 71 17.36 -1.74 -8.13
CA VAL A 71 18.57 -1.64 -8.94
C VAL A 71 18.27 -0.69 -10.09
N LYS A 72 19.07 0.36 -10.19
CA LYS A 72 19.16 1.23 -11.35
C LYS A 72 20.19 0.59 -12.29
N SER A 73 19.80 0.39 -13.55
CA SER A 73 20.64 -0.14 -14.63
C SER A 73 20.57 0.78 -15.83
#